data_AF-A0A355XT28-F1
#
_entry.id   AF-A0A355XT28-F1
#
_cell.length_a   1.000
_cell.length_b   1.000
_cell.length_c   1.000
_cell.angle_alpha   90.00
_cell.angle_beta   90.00
_cell.angle_gamma   90.00
#
_symmetry.space_group_name_H-M   'P 1'
#
loop_
_entity.id
_entity.type
_entity.pdbx_description
1 polymer ?
#
loop_
_entity_poly.entity_id
_entity_poly.type
_entity_poly.pdbx_seq_one_letter_code
_entity_poly.pdbx_strand_id
1 'polypeptide(L)'
;MDHKPQRQPGLLHQQLQLRPMKSNNHFEIMTIITNLGFERKNAKVLISKNGQQATVCPKGTNCYDIDVEENDKIDIKLKCLDGSILPIASFIVQKGKRTYYVCPSTLYNRWSNLSYKYLPYLCIFFFVLQAAIPSERYKWFCTGVLLFTVLSLLALQISQLVPHIQTKFFKIEII
;
A
#
# COMPACT_ATOMS: atom_id res chain seq x y z
N MET A 1 -55.46 18.40 -21.73
CA MET A 1 -54.09 17.99 -22.09
C MET A 1 -53.16 19.08 -21.60
N ASP A 2 -52.40 18.81 -20.55
CA ASP A 2 -51.07 19.38 -20.35
C ASP A 2 -50.40 18.67 -19.18
N HIS A 3 -49.54 17.71 -19.54
CA HIS A 3 -48.76 16.89 -18.64
C HIS A 3 -47.55 17.70 -18.18
N LYS A 4 -47.51 18.08 -16.90
CA LYS A 4 -46.30 18.63 -16.26
C LYS A 4 -45.69 17.54 -15.38
N PRO A 5 -44.56 16.92 -15.75
CA PRO A 5 -43.92 15.93 -14.88
C PRO A 5 -43.15 16.64 -13.76
N GLN A 6 -43.53 16.34 -12.52
CA GLN A 6 -42.75 16.66 -11.32
C GLN A 6 -41.43 15.86 -11.35
N ARG A 7 -40.31 16.57 -11.46
CA ARG A 7 -38.97 16.00 -11.21
C ARG A 7 -38.83 15.68 -9.72
N GLN A 8 -38.83 14.41 -9.39
CA GLN A 8 -38.24 13.91 -8.14
C GLN A 8 -36.73 13.74 -8.37
N PRO A 9 -35.84 14.40 -7.60
CA PRO A 9 -34.44 14.04 -7.58
C PRO A 9 -34.27 12.79 -6.69
N GLY A 10 -34.30 11.63 -7.34
CA GLY A 10 -33.66 10.43 -6.81
C GLY A 10 -32.14 10.50 -7.01
N LEU A 11 -31.43 9.66 -6.26
CA LEU A 11 -30.00 9.33 -6.37
C LEU A 11 -29.00 10.38 -5.86
N LEU A 12 -28.78 10.38 -4.54
CA LEU A 12 -27.42 10.36 -3.97
C LEU A 12 -27.52 10.25 -2.45
N HIS A 13 -27.50 9.01 -1.96
CA HIS A 13 -26.91 8.60 -0.67
C HIS A 13 -27.24 7.11 -0.50
N GLN A 14 -26.67 6.27 -1.36
CA GLN A 14 -26.59 4.85 -1.08
C GLN A 14 -25.48 4.68 -0.03
N GLN A 15 -25.85 4.93 1.23
CA GLN A 15 -25.09 4.43 2.35
C GLN A 15 -24.91 2.93 2.14
N LEU A 16 -23.66 2.49 2.07
CA LEU A 16 -23.27 1.09 2.26
C LEU A 16 -23.71 0.67 3.67
N GLN A 17 -25.00 0.38 3.85
CA GLN A 17 -25.47 -0.40 4.96
C GLN A 17 -25.10 -1.86 4.67
N LEU A 18 -23.93 -2.28 5.17
CA LEU A 18 -23.63 -3.68 5.41
C LEU A 18 -24.68 -4.20 6.40
N ARG A 19 -25.72 -4.87 5.90
CA ARG A 19 -26.59 -5.68 6.75
C ARG A 19 -25.77 -6.86 7.25
N PRO A 20 -25.70 -7.13 8.56
CA PRO A 20 -25.18 -8.40 9.04
C PRO A 20 -26.17 -9.51 8.65
N MET A 21 -25.77 -10.34 7.69
CA MET A 21 -26.50 -11.55 7.33
C MET A 21 -26.24 -12.58 8.43
N LYS A 22 -27.27 -12.87 9.23
CA LYS A 22 -27.23 -13.87 10.30
C LYS A 22 -27.13 -15.26 9.64
N SER A 23 -25.92 -15.83 9.62
CA SER A 23 -25.69 -17.23 9.28
C SER A 23 -25.46 -18.01 10.57
N ASN A 24 -26.08 -19.19 10.68
CA ASN A 24 -26.05 -20.06 11.85
C ASN A 24 -24.74 -20.88 12.00
N ASN A 25 -23.65 -20.42 11.38
CA ASN A 25 -22.29 -20.84 11.65
C ASN A 25 -21.52 -19.60 12.11
N HIS A 26 -20.70 -19.70 13.16
CA HIS A 26 -20.00 -18.58 13.81
C HIS A 26 -18.87 -17.93 12.97
N PHE A 27 -19.09 -17.71 11.68
CA PHE A 27 -18.18 -16.96 10.83
C PHE A 27 -18.52 -15.47 10.91
N GLU A 28 -17.54 -14.65 11.32
CA GLU A 28 -17.63 -13.20 11.25
C GLU A 28 -16.98 -12.72 9.95
N ILE A 29 -17.58 -11.70 9.32
CA ILE A 29 -16.99 -11.05 8.14
C ILE A 29 -15.99 -9.99 8.64
N MET A 30 -14.74 -10.13 8.21
CA MET A 30 -13.67 -9.14 8.41
C MET A 30 -13.36 -8.42 7.09
N THR A 31 -13.19 -7.11 7.16
CA THR A 31 -12.74 -6.26 6.05
C THR A 31 -11.29 -5.87 6.24
N ILE A 32 -10.46 -6.11 5.22
CA ILE A 32 -9.06 -5.70 5.17
C ILE A 32 -8.94 -4.61 4.11
N ILE A 33 -8.41 -3.44 4.48
CA ILE A 33 -8.20 -2.30 3.58
C ILE A 33 -6.70 -2.11 3.39
N THR A 34 -6.22 -2.23 2.16
CA THR A 34 -4.79 -2.15 1.85
C THR A 34 -4.44 -0.89 1.09
N ASN A 35 -3.64 -0.01 1.69
CA ASN A 35 -2.96 1.06 0.97
C ASN A 35 -1.52 0.65 0.74
N LEU A 36 -1.13 0.42 -0.52
CA LEU A 36 0.20 -0.09 -0.86
C LEU A 36 1.25 1.02 -1.07
N GLY A 37 0.86 2.30 -0.99
CA GLY A 37 1.74 3.43 -1.26
C GLY A 37 2.03 3.66 -2.74
N PHE A 38 2.94 4.60 -3.01
CA PHE A 38 3.18 5.16 -4.35
C PHE A 38 3.77 4.16 -5.36
N GLU A 39 4.71 3.31 -4.93
CA GLU A 39 5.44 2.41 -5.84
C GLU A 39 4.69 1.12 -6.20
N ARG A 40 3.77 0.67 -5.35
CA ARG A 40 3.17 -0.66 -5.45
C ARG A 40 1.77 -0.65 -6.08
N LYS A 41 1.41 0.41 -6.81
CA LYS A 41 0.10 0.53 -7.49
C LYS A 41 -0.21 -0.62 -8.45
N ASN A 42 0.82 -1.28 -8.98
CA ASN A 42 0.69 -2.38 -9.93
C ASN A 42 0.82 -3.77 -9.27
N ALA A 43 1.04 -3.84 -7.96
CA ALA A 43 1.20 -5.10 -7.28
C ALA A 43 -0.16 -5.64 -6.82
N LYS A 44 -0.36 -6.95 -6.96
CA LYS A 44 -1.60 -7.62 -6.54
C LYS A 44 -1.48 -8.07 -5.10
N VAL A 45 -2.43 -7.71 -4.25
CA VAL A 45 -2.47 -8.26 -2.88
C VAL A 45 -3.03 -9.68 -2.92
N LEU A 46 -2.37 -10.57 -2.19
CA LEU A 46 -2.79 -11.93 -1.92
C LEU A 46 -3.05 -12.06 -0.43
N ILE A 47 -4.23 -12.55 -0.06
CA ILE A 47 -4.58 -12.81 1.33
C ILE A 47 -4.65 -14.32 1.52
N SER A 48 -4.10 -14.80 2.61
CA SER A 48 -4.14 -16.21 3.01
C SER A 48 -4.67 -16.32 4.43
N LYS A 49 -5.54 -17.30 4.65
CA LYS A 49 -6.12 -17.68 5.93
C LYS A 49 -5.63 -19.07 6.30
N ASN A 50 -5.01 -19.22 7.46
CA ASN A 50 -4.45 -20.49 7.95
C ASN A 50 -3.57 -21.20 6.90
N GLY A 51 -2.77 -20.43 6.15
CA GLY A 51 -1.91 -20.94 5.09
C GLY A 51 -2.59 -21.24 3.75
N GLN A 52 -3.92 -21.26 3.70
CA GLN A 52 -4.68 -21.42 2.46
C GLN A 52 -4.97 -20.06 1.82
N GLN A 53 -4.92 -19.97 0.50
CA GLN A 53 -5.19 -18.72 -0.19
C GLN A 53 -6.67 -18.36 -0.06
N ALA A 54 -6.96 -17.31 0.70
CA ALA A 54 -8.30 -16.77 0.86
C ALA A 54 -8.53 -15.74 -0.24
N THR A 55 -9.27 -16.14 -1.27
CA THR A 55 -9.52 -15.25 -2.41
C THR A 55 -10.84 -14.54 -2.19
N VAL A 56 -10.84 -13.22 -1.99
CA VAL A 56 -11.97 -12.36 -2.36
C VAL A 56 -11.41 -11.00 -2.78
N CYS A 57 -11.54 -10.68 -4.05
CA CYS A 57 -11.20 -9.34 -4.56
C CYS A 57 -12.03 -9.06 -5.81
N PRO A 58 -12.95 -8.08 -5.78
CA PRO A 58 -13.39 -7.42 -6.99
C PRO A 58 -12.19 -6.68 -7.61
N LYS A 59 -12.04 -6.74 -8.93
CA LYS A 59 -11.01 -5.95 -9.63
C LYS A 59 -11.20 -4.47 -9.28
N GLY A 60 -10.17 -3.85 -8.69
CA GLY A 60 -10.07 -2.39 -8.58
C GLY A 60 -10.36 -1.78 -7.20
N THR A 61 -10.73 -2.57 -6.20
CA THR A 61 -10.93 -2.08 -4.82
C THR A 61 -9.85 -2.61 -3.88
N ASN A 62 -9.20 -1.70 -3.15
CA ASN A 62 -8.22 -1.98 -2.10
C ASN A 62 -8.86 -2.53 -0.80
N CYS A 63 -10.04 -3.14 -0.90
CA CYS A 63 -10.85 -3.64 0.21
C CYS A 63 -11.14 -5.12 -0.03
N TYR A 64 -10.97 -5.94 1.01
CA TYR A 64 -11.06 -7.40 0.95
C TYR A 64 -11.92 -7.88 2.10
N ASP A 65 -13.04 -8.50 1.80
CA ASP A 65 -13.91 -9.11 2.80
C ASP A 65 -13.62 -10.61 2.88
N ILE A 66 -13.45 -11.13 4.09
CA ILE A 66 -13.09 -12.52 4.34
C ILE A 66 -13.86 -13.07 5.55
N ASP A 67 -14.35 -14.31 5.41
CA ASP A 67 -14.97 -15.06 6.50
C ASP A 67 -13.90 -15.61 7.45
N VAL A 68 -13.96 -15.19 8.71
CA VAL A 68 -12.95 -15.51 9.72
C VAL A 68 -13.58 -16.03 11.02
N GLU A 69 -12.81 -16.84 11.73
CA GLU A 69 -13.07 -17.25 13.10
C GLU A 69 -12.02 -16.67 14.06
N GLU A 70 -12.34 -16.66 15.36
CA GLU A 70 -11.39 -16.28 16.40
C GLU A 70 -10.16 -17.21 16.35
N ASN A 71 -8.96 -16.63 16.43
CA ASN A 71 -7.66 -17.33 16.26
C ASN A 71 -7.29 -17.74 14.83
N ASP A 72 -8.09 -17.39 13.80
CA ASP A 72 -7.62 -17.54 12.42
C ASP A 72 -6.35 -16.70 12.20
N LYS A 73 -5.35 -17.29 11.53
CA LYS A 73 -4.14 -16.58 11.12
C LYS A 73 -4.33 -16.01 9.73
N ILE A 74 -4.19 -14.69 9.60
CA ILE A 74 -4.26 -13.97 8.34
C ILE A 74 -2.86 -13.53 7.93
N ASP A 75 -2.44 -13.96 6.74
CA ASP A 75 -1.18 -13.61 6.10
C ASP A 75 -1.47 -12.82 4.83
N ILE A 76 -0.94 -11.61 4.76
CA ILE A 76 -1.09 -10.70 3.61
C ILE A 76 0.24 -10.63 2.88
N LYS A 77 0.18 -10.91 1.58
CA LYS A 77 1.32 -10.96 0.67
C LYS A 77 1.06 -10.06 -0.52
N LEU A 78 2.14 -9.66 -1.18
CA LEU A 78 2.13 -8.81 -2.35
C LEU A 78 2.78 -9.56 -3.50
N LYS A 79 2.06 -9.73 -4.59
CA LYS A 79 2.58 -10.28 -5.85
C LYS A 79 3.01 -9.12 -6.74
N CYS A 80 4.32 -9.01 -6.95
CA CYS A 80 4.93 -8.03 -7.83
C CYS A 80 4.82 -8.44 -9.31
N LEU A 81 5.10 -7.50 -10.21
CA LEU A 81 5.06 -7.72 -11.66
C LEU A 81 6.11 -8.73 -12.15
N ASP A 82 7.25 -8.80 -11.47
CA ASP A 82 8.30 -9.80 -11.70
C ASP A 82 7.92 -11.21 -11.23
N GLY A 83 6.70 -11.39 -10.72
CA GLY A 83 6.17 -12.66 -10.22
C GLY A 83 6.59 -12.99 -8.79
N SER A 84 7.44 -12.18 -8.16
CA SER A 84 7.85 -12.37 -6.77
C SER A 84 6.67 -12.18 -5.81
N ILE A 85 6.63 -12.98 -4.75
CA ILE A 85 5.60 -12.91 -3.71
C ILE A 85 6.27 -12.49 -2.41
N LEU A 86 5.86 -11.36 -1.85
CA LEU A 86 6.47 -10.78 -0.66
C LEU A 86 5.46 -10.69 0.49
N PRO A 87 5.77 -11.23 1.67
CA PRO A 87 4.93 -11.06 2.85
C PRO A 87 5.00 -9.60 3.34
N ILE A 88 3.84 -8.98 3.56
CA ILE A 88 3.76 -7.59 4.05
C ILE A 88 3.17 -7.49 5.46
N ALA A 89 2.27 -8.40 5.84
CA ALA A 89 1.64 -8.41 7.15
C ALA A 89 1.20 -9.82 7.54
N SER A 90 1.23 -10.11 8.85
CA SER A 90 0.70 -11.35 9.43
C SER A 90 0.09 -11.03 10.78
N PHE A 91 -1.11 -11.51 11.06
CA PHE A 91 -1.78 -11.29 12.34
C PHE A 91 -2.77 -12.42 12.66
N ILE A 92 -3.16 -12.50 13.92
CA ILE A 92 -4.18 -13.44 14.40
C ILE A 92 -5.48 -12.65 14.61
N VAL A 93 -6.60 -13.19 14.13
CA VAL A 93 -7.93 -12.61 14.28
C VAL A 93 -8.30 -12.58 15.76
N GLN A 94 -8.70 -11.40 16.21
CA GLN A 94 -9.16 -11.16 17.58
C GLN A 94 -10.66 -10.89 17.56
N LYS A 95 -11.38 -11.42 18.56
CA LYS A 95 -12.81 -11.27 18.70
C LYS A 95 -13.24 -9.79 18.73
N GLY A 96 -14.26 -9.45 17.94
CA GLY A 96 -14.84 -8.11 17.91
C GLY A 96 -14.12 -7.09 17.02
N LYS A 97 -13.00 -7.47 16.39
CA LYS A 97 -12.28 -6.60 15.44
C LYS A 97 -12.65 -6.95 14.00
N ARG A 98 -13.33 -6.03 13.32
CA ARG A 98 -13.89 -6.26 11.98
C ARG A 98 -13.13 -5.58 10.87
N THR A 99 -12.29 -4.58 11.16
CA THR A 99 -11.60 -3.83 10.12
C THR A 99 -10.11 -3.68 10.40
N TYR A 100 -9.30 -4.10 9.43
CA TYR A 100 -7.84 -4.02 9.48
C TYR A 100 -7.33 -3.17 8.33
N TYR A 101 -6.56 -2.15 8.65
CA TYR A 101 -5.87 -1.29 7.68
C TYR A 101 -4.42 -1.71 7.58
N VAL A 102 -3.95 -1.98 6.37
CA VAL A 102 -2.54 -2.24 6.07
C VAL A 102 -2.01 -1.09 5.24
N CYS A 103 -1.06 -0.35 5.80
CA CYS A 103 -0.49 0.83 5.18
C CYS A 103 1.04 0.84 5.30
N PRO A 104 1.77 1.49 4.38
CA PRO A 104 3.19 1.73 4.56
C PRO A 104 3.42 2.59 5.81
N SER A 105 4.51 2.30 6.50
CA SER A 105 4.98 3.12 7.61
C SER A 105 5.29 4.53 7.10
N THR A 106 5.10 5.51 7.99
CA THR A 106 5.39 6.92 7.69
C THR A 106 6.84 7.11 7.25
N LEU A 107 7.77 6.36 7.85
CA LEU A 107 9.18 6.37 7.49
C LEU A 107 9.42 5.86 6.08
N TYR A 108 8.86 4.71 5.70
CA TYR A 108 9.00 4.17 4.35
C TYR A 108 8.39 5.11 3.32
N ASN A 109 7.21 5.66 3.60
CA ASN A 109 6.56 6.61 2.69
C ASN A 109 7.40 7.89 2.50
N ARG A 110 8.00 8.43 3.57
CA ARG A 110 8.91 9.59 3.48
C ARG A 110 10.17 9.26 2.71
N TRP A 111 10.79 8.11 2.97
CA TRP A 111 12.03 7.71 2.31
C TRP A 111 11.81 7.40 0.82
N SER A 112 10.73 6.70 0.47
CA SER A 112 10.34 6.45 -0.91
C SER A 112 10.06 7.77 -1.65
N ASN A 113 9.32 8.71 -1.05
CA ASN A 113 9.13 10.03 -1.64
C ASN A 113 10.45 10.81 -1.79
N LEU A 114 11.34 10.78 -0.80
CA LEU A 114 12.65 11.42 -0.90
C LEU A 114 13.46 10.86 -2.07
N SER A 115 13.57 9.53 -2.15
CA SER A 115 14.38 8.84 -3.13
C SER A 115 13.85 8.95 -4.55
N TYR A 116 12.53 8.78 -4.75
CA TYR A 116 11.95 8.77 -6.11
C TYR A 116 11.46 10.12 -6.58
N LYS A 117 11.02 11.00 -5.66
CA LYS A 117 10.47 12.31 -6.03
C LYS A 117 11.53 13.39 -5.92
N TYR A 118 12.16 13.56 -4.77
CA TYR A 118 12.96 14.77 -4.52
C TYR A 118 14.43 14.67 -4.98
N LEU A 119 15.12 13.55 -4.70
CA LEU A 119 16.53 13.38 -5.05
C LEU A 119 16.82 13.52 -6.56
N PRO A 120 16.01 12.99 -7.49
CA PRO A 120 16.25 13.15 -8.92
C PRO A 120 16.23 14.61 -9.35
N TYR A 121 15.28 15.41 -8.85
CA TYR A 121 15.22 16.84 -9.15
C TYR A 121 16.40 17.60 -8.56
N LEU A 122 16.82 17.24 -7.33
CA LEU A 122 18.02 17.83 -6.73
C LEU A 122 19.28 17.51 -7.55
N CYS A 123 19.44 16.26 -8.00
CA CYS A 123 20.55 15.87 -8.87
C CYS A 123 20.58 16.68 -10.18
N ILE A 124 19.42 16.84 -10.84
CA ILE A 124 19.33 17.65 -12.05
C ILE A 124 19.70 19.10 -11.78
N PHE A 125 19.19 19.67 -10.68
CA PHE A 125 19.49 21.04 -10.29
C PHE A 125 20.99 21.28 -10.07
N PHE A 126 21.66 20.41 -9.30
CA PHE A 126 23.10 20.51 -9.05
C PHE A 126 23.93 20.23 -10.31
N PHE A 127 23.45 19.35 -11.19
CA PHE A 127 24.10 19.10 -12.48
C PHE A 127 24.05 20.33 -13.40
N VAL A 128 22.92 21.03 -13.46
CA VAL A 128 22.79 22.29 -14.22
C VAL A 128 23.69 23.38 -13.63
N LEU A 129 23.73 23.52 -12.31
CA LEU A 129 24.63 24.47 -11.65
C LEU A 129 26.11 24.16 -11.88
N GLN A 130 26.47 22.89 -12.05
CA GLN A 130 27.84 22.47 -12.34
C GLN A 130 28.32 23.00 -13.69
N ALA A 131 27.41 23.12 -14.67
CA ALA A 131 27.73 23.72 -15.96
C ALA A 131 27.97 25.24 -15.87
N ALA A 132 27.34 25.92 -14.90
CA ALA A 132 27.48 27.36 -14.70
C ALA A 132 28.69 27.76 -13.84
N ILE A 133 29.15 26.87 -12.95
CA ILE A 133 30.24 27.15 -12.00
C ILE A 133 31.42 26.21 -12.28
N PRO A 134 32.44 26.66 -13.05
CA PRO A 134 33.62 25.85 -13.33
C PRO A 134 34.56 25.82 -12.11
N SER A 135 34.22 25.00 -11.11
CA SER A 135 35.03 24.78 -9.92
C SER A 135 35.22 23.30 -9.64
N GLU A 136 36.47 22.86 -9.46
CA GLU A 136 36.81 21.48 -9.11
C GLU A 136 36.17 21.01 -7.80
N ARG A 137 36.08 21.90 -6.80
CA ARG A 137 35.41 21.57 -5.52
C ARG A 137 33.92 21.32 -5.71
N TYR A 138 33.29 22.10 -6.60
CA TYR A 138 31.88 21.95 -6.91
C TYR A 138 31.59 20.65 -7.66
N LYS A 139 32.49 20.25 -8.56
CA LYS A 139 32.41 18.96 -9.28
C LYS A 139 32.46 17.76 -8.33
N TRP A 140 33.35 17.79 -7.32
CA TRP A 140 33.39 16.77 -6.27
C TRP A 140 32.09 16.74 -5.45
N PHE A 141 31.56 17.91 -5.09
CA PHE A 141 30.28 18.01 -4.38
C PHE A 141 29.13 17.38 -5.18
N CYS A 142 28.98 17.74 -6.47
CA CYS A 142 27.93 17.17 -7.33
C CYS A 142 28.07 15.65 -7.49
N THR A 143 29.29 15.15 -7.64
CA THR A 143 29.57 13.71 -7.69
C THR A 143 29.15 13.01 -6.40
N GLY A 144 29.40 13.63 -5.24
CA GLY A 144 28.96 13.14 -3.94
C GLY A 144 27.43 13.08 -3.81
N VAL A 145 26.71 14.11 -4.24
CA VAL A 145 25.23 14.13 -4.23
C VAL A 145 24.65 13.04 -5.13
N LEU A 146 25.25 12.86 -6.31
CA LEU A 146 24.82 11.82 -7.25
C LEU A 146 25.07 10.42 -6.67
N LEU A 147 26.25 10.18 -6.10
CA LEU A 147 26.59 8.93 -5.43
C LEU A 147 25.64 8.65 -4.26
N PHE A 148 25.37 9.64 -3.41
CA PHE A 148 24.41 9.51 -2.30
C PHE A 148 23.01 9.16 -2.80
N THR A 149 22.58 9.76 -3.90
CA THR A 149 21.28 9.47 -4.52
C THR A 149 21.20 8.03 -5.03
N VAL A 150 22.24 7.56 -5.73
CA VAL A 150 22.33 6.18 -6.19
C VAL A 150 22.34 5.20 -5.03
N LEU A 151 23.12 5.47 -3.98
CA LEU A 151 23.15 4.65 -2.76
C LEU A 151 21.80 4.60 -2.06
N SER A 152 21.09 5.73 -1.96
CA SER A 152 19.74 5.78 -1.36
C SER A 152 18.74 4.94 -2.17
N LEU A 153 18.81 5.01 -3.51
CA LEU A 153 17.94 4.20 -4.39
C LEU A 153 18.27 2.71 -4.30
N LEU A 154 19.55 2.34 -4.30
CA LEU A 154 19.99 0.96 -4.14
C LEU A 154 19.57 0.39 -2.78
N ALA A 155 19.77 1.15 -1.70
CA ALA A 155 19.34 0.75 -0.36
C ALA A 155 17.82 0.52 -0.30
N LEU A 156 17.04 1.40 -0.94
CA LEU A 156 15.60 1.25 -1.03
C LEU A 156 15.21 0.01 -1.84
N GLN A 157 15.84 -0.26 -2.99
CA GLN A 157 15.59 -1.47 -3.77
C GLN A 157 15.98 -2.75 -3.03
N ILE A 158 17.14 -2.79 -2.37
CA ILE A 158 17.56 -3.94 -1.57
C ILE A 158 16.57 -4.19 -0.43
N SER A 159 16.10 -3.12 0.22
CA SER A 159 15.09 -3.22 1.27
C SER A 159 13.75 -3.76 0.76
N GLN A 160 13.47 -3.61 -0.54
CA GLN A 160 12.33 -4.24 -1.21
C GLN A 160 12.60 -5.70 -1.60
N LEU A 161 13.84 -6.16 -1.69
CA LEU A 161 14.11 -7.59 -1.96
C LEU A 161 14.05 -8.44 -0.69
N VAL A 162 14.39 -7.87 0.47
CA VAL A 162 14.54 -8.63 1.73
C VAL A 162 13.19 -8.71 2.48
N PRO A 163 12.55 -9.88 2.57
CA PRO A 163 11.20 -10.02 3.14
C PRO A 163 11.10 -9.57 4.60
N HIS A 164 12.15 -9.81 5.40
CA HIS A 164 12.15 -9.44 6.82
C HIS A 164 12.12 -7.93 7.04
N ILE A 165 12.76 -7.15 6.17
CA ILE A 165 12.77 -5.69 6.27
C ILE A 165 11.42 -5.14 5.80
N GLN A 166 10.81 -5.76 4.80
CA GLN A 166 9.50 -5.36 4.29
C GLN A 166 8.40 -5.38 5.34
N THR A 167 8.33 -6.42 6.17
CA THR A 167 7.29 -6.49 7.21
C THR A 167 7.40 -5.35 8.22
N LYS A 168 8.60 -4.76 8.39
CA LYS A 168 8.81 -3.55 9.21
C LYS A 168 8.39 -2.25 8.50
N PHE A 169 8.25 -2.29 7.17
CA PHE A 169 7.78 -1.14 6.39
C PHE A 169 6.27 -1.03 6.30
N PHE A 170 5.52 -2.03 6.76
CA PHE A 170 4.08 -1.95 6.81
C PHE A 170 3.61 -1.95 8.26
N LYS A 171 2.59 -1.13 8.52
CA LYS A 171 1.90 -1.09 9.80
C LYS A 171 0.50 -1.64 9.59
N ILE A 172 0.04 -2.39 10.58
CA ILE A 172 -1.34 -2.84 10.69
C ILE A 172 -2.01 -1.95 11.72
N GLU A 173 -3.07 -1.26 11.31
CA GLU A 173 -3.92 -0.46 12.19
C GLU A 173 -5.30 -1.10 12.26
N ILE A 174 -5.88 -1.12 13.45
CA ILE A 174 -7.18 -1.74 13.74
C ILE A 174 -8.11 -0.58 14.09
N ILE A 175 -9.25 -0.51 13.41
CA ILE A 175 -10.28 0.50 13.65
C ILE A 175 -11.56 -0.19 14.12
#